data_AF-A0A9Q1JVZ7-F1
#
_entry.id   AF-A0A9Q1JVZ7-F1
#
_cell.length_a   1.000
_cell.length_b   1.000
_cell.length_c   1.000
_cell.angle_alpha   90.00
_cell.angle_beta   90.00
_cell.angle_gamma   90.00
#
_symmetry.space_group_name_H-M   'P 1'
#
loop_
_entity.id
_entity.type
_entity.pdbx_description
1 polymer ?
#
loop_
_entity_poly.entity_id
_entity_poly.type
_entity_poly.pdbx_seq_one_letter_code
_entity_poly.pdbx_strand_id
1 'polypeptide(L)'
;MNLQFSNANVEESVSEDTNLMIIRTKSWGGLLKHRMAPGGFLRLVERLQYEQWLAIVNAGFGGILSIRTKLIPKSLARWLLEKYDPWDNSLSLANGKLLIDEEDVHATLGLPMGEFEVNEGCTSDDDMQFLDDWRRRWHVKRVVEWKKDKTKFFTGSLLFLMLFYMDRVQFRGRKVERSFPVAIEWDIDKVRSRDKDEQLSGGYGKGRILERIDY
;
A
#
# COMPACT_ATOMS: atom_id res chain seq x y z
N MET A 1 -7.55 31.77 -49.24
CA MET A 1 -6.24 32.43 -49.09
C MET A 1 -5.50 31.66 -48.01
N ASN A 2 -4.59 30.78 -48.43
CA ASN A 2 -3.74 29.95 -47.57
C ASN A 2 -2.43 30.72 -47.32
N LEU A 3 -2.06 30.92 -46.06
CA LEU A 3 -0.71 31.34 -45.61
C LEU A 3 -0.48 30.68 -44.24
N GLN A 4 0.23 29.55 -44.21
CA GLN A 4 1.68 29.42 -43.98
C GLN A 4 2.05 29.34 -42.49
N PHE A 5 2.52 28.16 -42.11
CA PHE A 5 3.19 27.85 -40.85
C PHE A 5 4.51 28.63 -40.75
N SER A 6 4.72 29.30 -39.61
CA SER A 6 6.02 29.83 -39.21
C SER A 6 6.54 29.05 -38.00
N ASN A 7 7.66 28.36 -38.22
CA ASN A 7 8.51 27.78 -37.20
C ASN A 7 9.14 28.89 -36.35
N ALA A 8 9.11 28.72 -35.03
CA ALA A 8 9.96 29.46 -34.11
C ALA A 8 10.61 28.46 -33.13
N ASN A 9 11.94 28.41 -33.23
CA ASN A 9 12.98 27.84 -32.37
C ASN A 9 12.60 27.51 -30.92
N VAL A 10 13.13 26.39 -30.41
CA VAL A 10 14.20 26.39 -29.38
C VAL A 10 14.97 25.06 -29.50
N GLU A 11 16.25 25.13 -29.89
CA GLU A 11 17.24 24.08 -29.59
C GLU A 11 17.48 24.11 -28.09
N GLU A 12 17.11 23.05 -27.37
CA GLU A 12 17.52 22.85 -25.98
C GLU A 12 18.35 21.57 -25.88
N SER A 13 19.57 21.81 -25.41
CA SER A 13 20.68 20.88 -25.27
C SER A 13 20.34 19.66 -24.43
N VAL A 14 20.58 18.48 -24.98
CA VAL A 14 20.67 17.21 -24.24
C VAL A 14 21.91 17.28 -23.34
N SER A 15 21.72 17.69 -22.08
CA SER A 15 22.75 17.66 -21.05
C SER A 15 22.86 16.24 -20.48
N GLU A 16 24.01 15.62 -20.74
CA GLU A 16 24.53 14.44 -20.07
C GLU A 16 24.57 14.64 -18.56
N ASP A 17 23.62 14.05 -17.84
CA ASP A 17 23.78 13.77 -16.41
C ASP A 17 23.04 12.48 -16.02
N THR A 18 23.12 11.47 -16.91
CA THR A 18 22.77 10.07 -16.64
C THR A 18 23.84 9.35 -15.80
N ASN A 19 24.56 10.09 -14.96
CA ASN A 19 25.62 9.57 -14.10
C ASN A 19 25.23 9.56 -12.62
N LEU A 20 23.99 9.19 -12.32
CA LEU A 20 23.67 8.57 -11.03
C LEU A 20 24.19 7.13 -11.06
N MET A 21 25.52 7.04 -10.89
CA MET A 21 26.24 5.96 -10.27
C MET A 21 25.32 5.15 -9.35
N ILE A 22 24.86 4.01 -9.87
CA ILE A 22 25.41 2.71 -9.49
C ILE A 22 26.12 2.76 -8.12
N ILE A 23 25.37 3.05 -7.06
CA ILE A 23 25.72 2.54 -5.74
C ILE A 23 25.31 1.06 -5.81
N ARG A 24 26.29 0.25 -6.22
CA ARG A 24 26.33 -1.21 -6.07
C ARG A 24 26.13 -1.55 -4.58
N THR A 25 24.88 -1.59 -4.14
CA THR A 25 24.51 -2.43 -3.00
C THR A 25 24.27 -3.83 -3.54
N LYS A 26 25.01 -4.77 -2.98
CA LYS A 26 25.09 -6.16 -3.43
C LYS A 26 23.68 -6.77 -3.59
N SER A 27 23.36 -7.12 -4.83
CA SER A 27 22.43 -8.17 -5.27
C SER A 27 21.12 -8.34 -4.46
N TRP A 28 20.07 -7.62 -4.89
CA TRP A 28 18.67 -8.01 -4.68
C TRP A 28 17.89 -7.78 -5.99
N GLY A 29 18.23 -8.55 -7.03
CA GLY A 29 17.66 -8.45 -8.38
C GLY A 29 16.25 -9.03 -8.56
N GLY A 30 15.39 -8.96 -7.54
CA GLY A 30 14.01 -9.44 -7.60
C GLY A 30 13.00 -8.33 -7.38
N LEU A 31 12.12 -8.11 -8.35
CA LEU A 31 10.94 -7.26 -8.20
C LEU A 31 10.14 -7.71 -6.97
N LEU A 32 9.80 -6.81 -6.04
CA LEU A 32 8.89 -7.14 -4.94
C LEU A 32 7.54 -7.56 -5.55
N LYS A 33 7.21 -8.85 -5.45
CA LYS A 33 5.95 -9.37 -5.97
C LYS A 33 4.92 -9.40 -4.84
N HIS A 34 3.78 -8.75 -5.04
CA HIS A 34 2.67 -8.71 -4.09
C HIS A 34 1.35 -9.04 -4.80
N ARG A 35 0.36 -9.59 -4.07
CA ARG A 35 -0.86 -10.16 -4.67
C ARG A 35 -1.93 -9.12 -5.06
N MET A 36 -1.97 -7.97 -4.39
CA MET A 36 -2.86 -6.86 -4.77
C MET A 36 -2.15 -5.94 -5.75
N ALA A 37 -2.56 -5.91 -7.03
CA ALA A 37 -2.03 -4.97 -8.02
C ALA A 37 -3.03 -3.80 -8.18
N PRO A 38 -2.81 -2.65 -7.51
CA PRO A 38 -3.78 -1.54 -7.50
C PRO A 38 -4.14 -1.05 -8.91
N GLY A 39 -3.19 -1.08 -9.84
CA GLY A 39 -3.45 -0.69 -11.23
C GLY A 39 -4.39 -1.64 -11.99
N GLY A 40 -4.42 -2.94 -11.64
CA GLY A 40 -5.38 -3.88 -12.21
C GLY A 40 -6.79 -3.66 -11.65
N PHE A 41 -6.87 -3.43 -10.34
CA PHE A 41 -8.11 -3.09 -9.66
C PHE A 41 -8.72 -1.79 -10.21
N LEU A 42 -7.94 -0.72 -10.36
CA LEU A 42 -8.45 0.55 -10.88
C LEU A 42 -8.97 0.44 -12.32
N ARG A 43 -8.31 -0.33 -13.18
CA ARG A 43 -8.83 -0.61 -14.53
C ARG A 43 -10.14 -1.40 -14.52
N LEU A 44 -10.36 -2.24 -13.51
CA LEU A 44 -11.64 -2.92 -13.32
C LEU A 44 -12.71 -1.92 -12.89
N VAL A 45 -12.40 -1.06 -11.91
CA VAL A 45 -13.30 -0.01 -11.43
C VAL A 45 -13.75 0.92 -12.56
N GLU A 46 -12.82 1.33 -13.43
CA GLU A 46 -13.08 2.16 -14.62
C GLU A 46 -14.06 1.52 -15.63
N ARG A 47 -14.29 0.20 -15.55
CA ARG A 47 -15.11 -0.57 -16.49
C ARG A 47 -16.42 -1.08 -15.89
N LEU A 48 -16.65 -0.86 -14.60
CA LEU A 48 -17.86 -1.31 -13.93
C LEU A 48 -19.09 -0.64 -14.54
N GLN A 49 -20.10 -1.44 -14.83
CA GLN A 49 -21.42 -0.93 -15.20
C GLN A 49 -22.17 -0.44 -13.95
N TYR A 50 -23.19 0.38 -14.12
CA TYR A 50 -23.94 0.98 -13.01
C TYR A 50 -24.50 -0.09 -12.06
N GLU A 51 -25.04 -1.18 -12.58
CA GLU A 51 -25.62 -2.27 -11.79
C GLU A 51 -24.57 -3.01 -10.97
N GLN A 52 -23.37 -3.21 -11.54
CA GLN A 52 -22.24 -3.83 -10.86
C GLN A 52 -21.69 -2.92 -9.77
N TRP A 53 -21.55 -1.63 -10.09
CA TRP A 53 -21.13 -0.61 -9.14
C TRP A 53 -22.12 -0.54 -7.96
N LEU A 54 -23.42 -0.47 -8.26
CA LEU A 54 -24.48 -0.41 -7.25
C LEU A 54 -24.52 -1.67 -6.40
N ALA A 55 -24.31 -2.85 -6.99
CA ALA A 55 -24.22 -4.10 -6.24
C ALA A 55 -23.06 -4.10 -5.23
N ILE A 56 -21.89 -3.58 -5.62
CA ILE A 56 -20.71 -3.45 -4.74
C ILE A 56 -21.01 -2.48 -3.58
N VAL A 57 -21.64 -1.34 -3.88
CA VAL A 57 -22.03 -0.36 -2.84
C VAL A 57 -23.07 -0.94 -1.88
N ASN A 58 -24.12 -1.57 -2.41
CA ASN A 58 -25.17 -2.19 -1.60
C ASN A 58 -24.66 -3.36 -0.75
N ALA A 59 -23.60 -4.03 -1.20
CA ALA A 59 -22.91 -5.07 -0.43
C ALA A 59 -21.99 -4.50 0.67
N GLY A 60 -21.88 -3.17 0.82
CA GLY A 60 -21.06 -2.52 1.84
C GLY A 60 -19.61 -2.27 1.41
N PHE A 61 -19.24 -2.57 0.17
CA PHE A 61 -17.88 -2.43 -0.36
C PHE A 61 -17.66 -1.11 -1.11
N GLY A 62 -18.57 -0.13 -0.99
CA GLY A 62 -18.44 1.16 -1.69
C GLY A 62 -17.13 1.90 -1.37
N GLY A 63 -16.61 1.74 -0.14
CA GLY A 63 -15.35 2.36 0.27
C GLY A 63 -14.14 1.91 -0.56
N ILE A 64 -14.07 0.63 -0.97
CA ILE A 64 -12.91 0.14 -1.74
C ILE A 64 -12.83 0.78 -3.14
N LEU A 65 -13.97 1.23 -3.68
CA LEU A 65 -14.04 1.91 -4.97
C LEU A 65 -13.41 3.31 -4.94
N SER A 66 -13.17 3.86 -3.75
CA SER A 66 -12.57 5.19 -3.55
C SER A 66 -11.03 5.19 -3.65
N ILE A 67 -10.37 4.03 -3.78
CA ILE A 67 -8.92 3.96 -3.92
C ILE A 67 -8.50 4.76 -5.16
N ARG A 68 -7.67 5.80 -4.99
CA ARG A 68 -7.21 6.66 -6.10
C ARG A 68 -5.78 6.41 -6.56
N THR A 69 -4.98 5.70 -5.77
CA THR A 69 -3.57 5.45 -6.10
C THR A 69 -3.33 4.04 -6.65
N LYS A 70 -2.58 3.96 -7.76
CA LYS A 70 -1.97 2.71 -8.21
C LYS A 70 -0.53 2.51 -7.73
N LEU A 71 0.05 3.55 -7.14
CA LEU A 71 1.48 3.63 -6.85
C LEU A 71 1.77 3.02 -5.48
N ILE A 72 2.66 2.03 -5.48
CA ILE A 72 3.29 1.51 -4.26
C ILE A 72 4.80 1.73 -4.40
N PRO A 73 5.39 2.74 -3.75
CA PRO A 73 6.82 2.99 -3.83
C PRO A 73 7.61 1.80 -3.27
N LYS A 74 8.57 1.29 -4.03
CA LYS A 74 9.32 0.06 -3.67
C LYS A 74 10.15 0.23 -2.40
N SER A 75 10.74 1.40 -2.20
CA SER A 75 11.53 1.77 -1.03
C SER A 75 10.66 1.77 0.23
N LEU A 76 9.50 2.43 0.19
CA LEU A 76 8.53 2.44 1.29
C LEU A 76 7.99 1.03 1.55
N ALA A 77 7.59 0.30 0.51
CA ALA A 77 7.11 -1.06 0.64
C ALA A 77 8.12 -1.97 1.36
N ARG A 78 9.39 -1.91 0.94
CA ARG A 78 10.46 -2.68 1.60
C ARG A 78 10.59 -2.29 3.07
N TRP A 79 10.59 -1.00 3.36
CA TRP A 79 10.68 -0.51 4.74
C TRP A 79 9.50 -0.97 5.59
N LEU A 80 8.26 -0.88 5.08
CA LEU A 80 7.06 -1.34 5.77
C LEU A 80 7.15 -2.82 6.11
N LEU A 81 7.58 -3.66 5.18
CA LEU A 81 7.71 -5.10 5.40
C LEU A 81 8.83 -5.46 6.40
N GLU A 82 9.89 -4.65 6.45
CA GLU A 82 10.93 -4.80 7.47
C GLU A 82 10.42 -4.42 8.86
N LYS A 83 9.61 -3.35 8.97
CA LYS A 83 9.05 -2.84 10.22
C LYS A 83 7.79 -3.54 10.70
N TYR A 84 7.11 -4.25 9.81
CA TYR A 84 5.90 -4.97 10.14
C TYR A 84 6.21 -6.23 10.97
N ASP A 85 5.56 -6.28 12.12
CA ASP A 85 5.57 -7.38 13.06
C ASP A 85 4.22 -8.12 12.95
N PRO A 86 4.18 -9.31 12.33
CA PRO A 86 2.95 -10.07 12.18
C PRO A 86 2.51 -10.80 13.45
N TRP A 87 3.27 -10.77 14.55
CA TRP A 87 2.87 -11.37 15.83
C TRP A 87 1.93 -10.44 16.57
N ASP A 88 2.32 -9.18 16.66
CA ASP A 88 1.53 -8.12 17.31
C ASP A 88 0.74 -7.27 16.29
N ASN A 89 0.64 -7.75 15.05
CA ASN A 89 0.03 -7.08 13.91
C ASN A 89 0.31 -5.56 13.89
N SER A 90 1.57 -5.17 13.72
CA SER A 90 1.96 -3.79 13.99
C SER A 90 3.13 -3.30 13.17
N LEU A 91 3.28 -1.98 13.05
CA LEU A 91 4.46 -1.35 12.47
C LEU A 91 5.30 -0.73 13.59
N SER A 92 6.57 -1.13 13.68
CA SER A 92 7.53 -0.57 14.63
C SER A 92 8.21 0.68 14.04
N LEU A 93 8.00 1.84 14.67
CA LEU A 93 8.61 3.11 14.30
C LEU A 93 9.65 3.54 15.35
N ALA A 94 10.43 4.58 15.05
CA ALA A 94 11.44 5.08 15.98
C ALA A 94 10.81 5.73 17.23
N ASN A 95 9.61 6.28 17.10
CA ASN A 95 8.91 7.04 18.13
C ASN A 95 7.67 6.33 18.69
N GLY A 96 7.47 5.05 18.37
CA GLY A 96 6.33 4.29 18.85
C GLY A 96 5.98 3.11 17.96
N LYS A 97 4.80 2.57 18.20
CA LYS A 97 4.28 1.38 17.53
C LYS A 97 2.86 1.67 17.04
N LEU A 98 2.59 1.34 15.78
CA LEU A 98 1.24 1.37 15.23
C LEU A 98 0.66 -0.03 15.29
N LEU A 99 -0.28 -0.26 16.21
CA LEU A 99 -1.08 -1.48 16.22
C LEU A 99 -2.08 -1.41 15.06
N ILE A 100 -2.35 -2.57 14.46
CA ILE A 100 -3.32 -2.75 13.39
C ILE A 100 -4.40 -3.70 13.88
N ASP A 101 -5.64 -3.30 13.72
CA ASP A 101 -6.80 -4.17 13.87
C ASP A 101 -7.80 -3.98 12.71
N GLU A 102 -9.00 -4.55 12.87
CA GLU A 102 -10.09 -4.47 11.91
C GLU A 102 -10.64 -3.06 11.71
N GLU A 103 -10.67 -2.23 12.76
CA GLU A 103 -11.09 -0.83 12.66
C GLU A 103 -10.12 -0.05 11.77
N ASP A 104 -8.82 -0.31 11.87
CA ASP A 104 -7.83 0.33 11.01
C ASP A 104 -8.01 -0.08 9.53
N VAL A 105 -8.37 -1.35 9.27
CA VAL A 105 -8.69 -1.84 7.92
C VAL A 105 -9.95 -1.16 7.38
N HIS A 106 -10.99 -1.07 8.20
CA HIS A 106 -12.24 -0.40 7.88
C HIS A 106 -12.02 1.07 7.58
N ALA A 107 -11.38 1.80 8.49
CA ALA A 107 -11.02 3.21 8.33
C ALA A 107 -10.22 3.45 7.04
N THR A 108 -9.23 2.60 6.77
CA THR A 108 -8.31 2.81 5.65
C THR A 108 -8.95 2.51 4.30
N LEU A 109 -9.67 1.39 4.18
CA LEU A 109 -10.16 0.89 2.89
C LEU A 109 -11.68 0.98 2.71
N GLY A 110 -12.42 1.26 3.77
CA GLY A 110 -13.89 1.22 3.80
C GLY A 110 -14.45 -0.17 3.55
N LEU A 111 -13.74 -1.21 4.01
CA LEU A 111 -14.23 -2.58 4.00
C LEU A 111 -15.21 -2.79 5.16
N PRO A 112 -16.35 -3.46 4.96
CA PRO A 112 -17.34 -3.62 6.02
C PRO A 112 -16.81 -4.47 7.17
N MET A 113 -17.02 -4.03 8.41
CA MET A 113 -16.84 -4.82 9.64
C MET A 113 -18.16 -5.52 9.95
N GLY A 114 -18.60 -6.36 9.01
CA GLY A 114 -19.88 -7.05 9.13
C GLY A 114 -19.92 -8.01 10.32
N GLU A 115 -21.12 -8.44 10.69
CA GLU A 115 -21.33 -9.42 11.77
C GLU A 115 -20.78 -10.82 11.43
N PHE A 116 -20.56 -11.09 10.13
CA PHE A 116 -20.10 -12.38 9.65
C PHE A 116 -18.58 -12.43 9.54
N GLU A 117 -17.97 -13.34 10.29
CA GLU A 117 -16.57 -13.65 10.15
C GLU A 117 -16.28 -14.26 8.76
N VAL A 118 -15.30 -13.70 8.06
CA VAL A 118 -14.86 -14.22 6.77
C VAL A 118 -13.95 -15.42 7.01
N ASN A 119 -14.51 -16.61 6.85
CA ASN A 119 -13.73 -17.85 6.89
C ASN A 119 -12.93 -17.99 5.58
N GLU A 120 -11.59 -17.98 5.66
CA GLU A 120 -10.75 -18.39 4.52
C GLU A 120 -11.19 -19.80 4.09
N GLY A 121 -11.68 -19.95 2.86
CA GLY A 121 -12.14 -21.25 2.37
C GLY A 121 -11.00 -22.26 2.40
N CYS A 122 -11.13 -23.27 3.25
CA CYS A 122 -10.29 -24.46 3.20
C CYS A 122 -10.92 -25.49 2.27
N THR A 123 -10.07 -26.21 1.57
CA THR A 123 -10.48 -27.30 0.68
C THR A 123 -11.07 -28.49 1.45
N SER A 124 -10.94 -28.56 2.79
CA SER A 124 -11.57 -29.54 3.69
C SER A 124 -11.44 -29.17 5.19
N ASP A 125 -12.18 -29.82 6.09
CA ASP A 125 -12.06 -29.67 7.56
C ASP A 125 -10.72 -30.19 8.11
N ASP A 126 -10.18 -31.26 7.50
CA ASP A 126 -8.84 -31.78 7.80
C ASP A 126 -7.75 -30.74 7.49
N ASP A 127 -7.93 -29.94 6.43
CA ASP A 127 -7.01 -28.85 6.08
C ASP A 127 -7.01 -27.75 7.16
N MET A 128 -8.14 -27.46 7.82
CA MET A 128 -8.21 -26.42 8.86
C MET A 128 -7.46 -26.82 10.12
N GLN A 129 -7.69 -28.03 10.63
CA GLN A 129 -6.99 -28.52 11.81
C GLN A 129 -5.50 -28.73 11.53
N PHE A 130 -5.16 -29.23 10.34
CA PHE A 130 -3.78 -29.31 9.88
C PHE A 130 -3.13 -27.94 9.76
N LEU A 131 -3.78 -26.95 9.14
CA LEU A 131 -3.22 -25.60 8.99
C LEU A 131 -2.99 -24.92 10.33
N ASP A 132 -3.90 -25.09 11.29
CA ASP A 132 -3.76 -24.51 12.61
C ASP A 132 -2.64 -25.19 13.42
N ASP A 133 -2.61 -26.53 13.44
CA ASP A 133 -1.53 -27.28 14.09
C ASP A 133 -0.18 -27.09 13.40
N TRP A 134 -0.16 -26.93 12.07
CA TRP A 134 1.04 -26.65 11.31
C TRP A 134 1.56 -25.23 11.54
N ARG A 135 0.67 -24.23 11.56
CA ARG A 135 1.00 -22.83 11.93
C ARG A 135 1.56 -22.76 13.36
N ARG A 136 0.95 -23.49 14.29
CA ARG A 136 1.36 -23.59 15.69
C ARG A 136 2.70 -24.32 15.86
N ARG A 137 2.90 -25.45 15.19
CA ARG A 137 4.08 -26.31 15.35
C ARG A 137 5.33 -25.77 14.65
N TRP A 138 5.19 -25.09 13.52
CA TRP A 138 6.32 -24.63 12.71
C TRP A 138 6.55 -23.11 12.77
N HIS A 139 5.81 -22.40 13.63
CA HIS A 139 5.83 -20.93 13.72
C HIS A 139 5.61 -20.26 12.36
N VAL A 140 4.74 -20.83 11.53
CA VAL A 140 4.54 -20.33 10.18
C VAL A 140 3.61 -19.12 10.22
N LYS A 141 4.17 -17.95 9.89
CA LYS A 141 3.42 -16.88 9.24
C LYS A 141 4.10 -16.58 7.90
N ARG A 142 3.32 -16.45 6.84
CA ARG A 142 3.75 -16.20 5.44
C ARG A 142 4.78 -15.04 5.33
N VAL A 143 4.74 -14.10 6.27
CA VAL A 143 5.66 -12.96 6.40
C VAL A 143 7.04 -13.37 6.94
N VAL A 144 7.12 -14.34 7.85
CA VAL A 144 8.39 -14.89 8.41
C VAL A 144 9.12 -15.70 7.35
N GLU A 145 8.36 -16.50 6.60
CA GLU A 145 8.89 -17.25 5.47
C GLU A 145 9.34 -16.31 4.34
N TRP A 146 8.57 -15.26 4.04
CA TRP A 146 9.00 -14.20 3.13
C TRP A 146 10.26 -13.47 3.65
N LYS A 147 10.36 -13.19 4.96
CA LYS A 147 11.56 -12.59 5.57
C LYS A 147 12.79 -13.51 5.41
N LYS A 148 12.60 -14.83 5.42
CA LYS A 148 13.65 -15.85 5.17
C LYS A 148 13.98 -16.01 3.68
N ASP A 149 12.98 -15.90 2.80
CA ASP A 149 13.13 -16.04 1.35
C ASP A 149 12.36 -14.94 0.61
N LYS A 150 13.09 -13.86 0.28
CA LYS A 150 12.51 -12.67 -0.38
C LYS A 150 12.22 -12.88 -1.87
N THR A 151 12.42 -14.09 -2.41
CA THR A 151 12.02 -14.45 -3.78
C THR A 151 10.53 -14.79 -3.90
N LYS A 152 9.89 -15.12 -2.77
CA LYS A 152 8.46 -15.45 -2.67
C LYS A 152 7.57 -14.20 -2.67
N PHE A 153 6.31 -14.37 -3.06
CA PHE A 153 5.33 -13.29 -3.05
C PHE A 153 4.97 -12.88 -1.61
N PHE A 154 4.91 -11.58 -1.33
CA PHE A 154 4.22 -11.11 -0.12
C PHE A 154 2.71 -11.30 -0.31
N THR A 155 2.09 -11.99 0.64
CA THR A 155 0.69 -12.44 0.56
C THR A 155 -0.30 -11.52 1.27
N GLY A 156 0.18 -10.53 2.03
CA GLY A 156 -0.66 -9.51 2.66
C GLY A 156 -0.98 -8.32 1.76
N SER A 157 -1.88 -7.44 2.21
CA SER A 157 -2.22 -6.20 1.51
C SER A 157 -1.15 -5.12 1.75
N LEU A 158 -0.18 -5.05 0.84
CA LEU A 158 0.84 -3.99 0.89
C LEU A 158 0.24 -2.59 0.65
N LEU A 159 -0.85 -2.51 -0.12
CA LEU A 159 -1.60 -1.27 -0.32
C LEU A 159 -2.17 -0.76 1.01
N PHE A 160 -2.78 -1.64 1.80
CA PHE A 160 -3.28 -1.30 3.12
C PHE A 160 -2.17 -0.76 4.02
N LEU A 161 -1.07 -1.50 4.18
CA LEU A 161 0.05 -1.08 5.04
C LEU A 161 0.60 0.30 4.64
N MET A 162 0.66 0.58 3.33
CA MET A 162 1.09 1.87 2.82
C MET A 162 0.10 2.99 3.16
N LEU A 163 -1.19 2.82 2.87
CA LEU A 163 -2.21 3.83 3.13
C LEU A 163 -2.37 4.09 4.63
N PHE A 164 -2.37 3.02 5.43
CA PHE A 164 -2.39 3.08 6.89
C PHE A 164 -1.20 3.86 7.45
N TYR A 165 0.02 3.57 6.98
CA TYR A 165 1.22 4.31 7.39
C TYR A 165 1.13 5.81 7.01
N MET A 166 0.71 6.10 5.78
CA MET A 166 0.62 7.47 5.28
C MET A 166 -0.42 8.30 6.02
N ASP A 167 -1.51 7.67 6.46
CA ASP A 167 -2.52 8.26 7.33
C ASP A 167 -2.01 8.50 8.75
N ARG A 168 -1.54 7.44 9.40
CA ARG A 168 -1.21 7.46 10.84
C ARG A 168 0.10 8.18 11.15
N VAL A 169 0.92 8.47 10.15
CA VAL A 169 2.21 9.16 10.33
C VAL A 169 2.19 10.53 9.66
N GLN A 170 2.08 11.57 10.48
CA GLN A 170 2.23 12.93 10.02
C GLN A 170 3.70 13.33 9.91
N PHE A 171 4.16 13.62 8.70
CA PHE A 171 5.52 14.06 8.45
C PHE A 171 5.58 15.56 8.22
N ARG A 172 6.54 16.22 8.89
CA ARG A 172 6.83 17.65 8.75
C ARG A 172 5.60 18.56 8.87
N GLY A 173 4.62 18.17 9.69
CA GLY A 173 3.40 18.95 9.90
C GLY A 173 2.46 19.05 8.69
N ARG A 174 2.68 18.27 7.62
CA ARG A 174 1.76 18.21 6.48
C ARG A 174 0.41 17.67 6.99
N LYS A 175 -0.61 18.53 7.02
CA LYS A 175 -1.99 18.12 7.29
C LYS A 175 -2.58 17.65 5.95
N VAL A 176 -2.67 16.34 5.78
CA VAL A 176 -3.57 15.76 4.79
C VAL A 176 -4.93 15.66 5.49
N GLU A 177 -5.99 16.09 4.83
CA GLU A 177 -7.34 15.87 5.35
C GLU A 177 -7.54 14.37 5.54
N ARG A 178 -8.16 14.00 6.65
CA ARG A 178 -8.40 12.60 7.03
C ARG A 178 -9.90 12.38 6.92
N SER A 179 -10.33 11.71 5.86
CA SER A 179 -11.73 11.41 5.57
C SER A 179 -11.96 9.90 5.55
N PHE A 180 -13.23 9.48 5.65
CA PHE A 180 -13.59 8.08 5.49
C PHE A 180 -13.94 7.77 4.03
N PRO A 181 -13.43 6.67 3.46
CA PRO A 181 -12.28 5.90 3.93
C PRO A 181 -10.97 6.62 3.56
N VAL A 182 -9.89 6.40 4.31
CA VAL A 182 -8.64 7.15 4.11
C VAL A 182 -8.06 6.98 2.71
N ALA A 183 -8.28 5.82 2.08
CA ALA A 183 -7.85 5.55 0.72
C ALA A 183 -8.27 6.63 -0.30
N ILE A 184 -9.39 7.32 -0.04
CA ILE A 184 -9.81 8.41 -0.91
C ILE A 184 -8.76 9.51 -0.91
N GLU A 185 -8.10 9.86 0.19
CA GLU A 185 -7.24 11.04 0.24
C GLU A 185 -5.89 10.89 -0.45
N TRP A 186 -5.51 9.67 -0.84
CA TRP A 186 -4.19 9.36 -1.37
C TRP A 186 -4.23 9.04 -2.87
N ASP A 187 -4.01 10.06 -3.69
CA ASP A 187 -3.73 9.92 -5.12
C ASP A 187 -2.24 9.64 -5.41
N ILE A 188 -1.92 9.40 -6.69
CA ILE A 188 -0.57 9.06 -7.13
C ILE A 188 0.43 10.18 -6.80
N ASP A 189 0.05 11.44 -6.93
CA ASP A 189 0.95 12.58 -6.78
C ASP A 189 1.22 12.88 -5.31
N LYS A 190 0.20 12.78 -4.45
CA LYS A 190 0.36 12.85 -2.99
C LYS A 190 1.27 11.73 -2.48
N VAL A 191 1.06 10.48 -2.92
CA VAL A 191 1.90 9.33 -2.57
C VAL A 191 3.34 9.57 -3.04
N ARG A 192 3.55 10.00 -4.29
CA ARG A 192 4.87 10.24 -4.85
C ARG A 192 5.60 11.41 -4.17
N SER A 193 4.90 12.51 -3.92
CA SER A 193 5.45 13.65 -3.19
C SER A 193 5.87 13.23 -1.79
N ARG A 194 5.02 12.47 -1.09
CA ARG A 194 5.31 12.04 0.28
C ARG A 194 6.49 11.07 0.35
N ASP A 195 6.55 10.11 -0.56
CA ASP A 195 7.66 9.18 -0.71
C ASP A 195 9.01 9.90 -0.91
N LYS A 196 9.06 10.87 -1.82
CA LYS A 196 10.26 11.68 -2.08
C LYS A 196 10.70 12.45 -0.84
N ASP A 197 9.76 13.13 -0.17
CA ASP A 197 10.06 13.97 0.99
C ASP A 197 10.66 13.16 2.15
N GLU A 198 10.12 11.97 2.43
CA GLU A 198 10.64 11.10 3.48
C GLU A 198 12.02 10.52 3.11
N GLN A 199 12.22 10.13 1.85
CA GLN A 199 13.53 9.67 1.38
C GLN A 199 14.60 10.76 1.50
N LEU A 200 14.30 11.99 1.09
CA LEU A 200 15.21 13.15 1.21
C LEU A 200 15.52 13.52 2.67
N SER A 201 14.71 13.09 3.62
CA SER A 201 14.89 13.37 5.04
C SER A 201 15.56 12.22 5.81
N GLY A 202 16.23 11.33 5.08
CA GLY A 202 16.96 10.21 5.64
C GLY A 202 16.08 9.01 6.02
N GLY A 203 14.96 8.81 5.31
CA GLY A 203 14.14 7.60 5.39
C GLY A 203 12.83 7.76 6.17
N TYR A 204 12.05 6.67 6.16
CA TYR A 204 10.69 6.62 6.68
C TYR A 204 10.62 6.45 8.21
N GLY A 205 9.45 6.74 8.77
CA GLY A 205 9.09 6.47 10.17
C GLY A 205 9.50 7.54 11.17
N LYS A 206 9.81 8.75 10.70
CA LYS A 206 10.24 9.89 11.52
C LYS A 206 9.12 10.90 11.82
N GLY A 207 7.90 10.65 11.35
CA GLY A 207 6.76 11.54 11.55
C GLY A 207 6.09 11.33 12.91
N ARG A 208 5.21 12.26 13.29
CA ARG A 208 4.36 12.15 14.48
C ARG A 208 3.26 11.13 14.23
N ILE A 209 3.07 10.20 15.16
CA ILE A 209 1.94 9.26 15.13
C ILE A 209 0.66 10.03 15.47
N LEU A 210 -0.36 9.86 14.63
CA LEU A 210 -1.70 10.39 14.85
C LEU A 210 -2.60 9.34 15.50
N GLU A 211 -3.58 9.81 16.26
CA GLU A 211 -4.65 8.99 16.82
C GLU A 211 -5.55 8.44 15.70
N ARG A 212 -6.40 7.47 16.05
CA ARG A 212 -7.44 6.96 15.14
C ARG A 212 -8.39 8.09 14.77
N ILE A 213 -9.05 7.94 13.63
CA ILE A 213 -10.11 8.87 13.24
C ILE A 213 -11.38 8.30 13.83
N ASP A 214 -12.09 9.11 14.59
CA ASP A 214 -13.46 8.82 14.99
C ASP A 214 -14.36 9.19 13.80
N TYR A 215 -15.15 8.24 13.33
CA TYR A 215 -16.09 8.41 12.21
C TYR A 215 -17.54 8.32 12.68
#